data_AF-A0A4S0JVN5-F1
#
_entry.id   AF-A0A4S0JVN5-F1
#
_cell.length_a   1.000
_cell.length_b   1.000
_cell.length_c   1.000
_cell.angle_alpha   90.00
_cell.angle_beta   90.00
_cell.angle_gamma   90.00
#
_symmetry.space_group_name_H-M   'P 1'
#
loop_
_entity.id
_entity.type
_entity.pdbx_description
1 polymer ?
#
loop_
_entity_poly.entity_id
_entity_poly.type
_entity_poly.pdbx_seq_one_letter_code
_entity_poly.pdbx_strand_id
1 'polypeptide(L)'
;MRILVAAGALTLAGSLAAPANAQETFHGYDCTDDCSGHEAGYDWAARNDITDERDCDGDSRSFNEGCQAYVEEQADDAGRNSQSDDESDSEDSDE
;
A
#
# COMPACT_ATOMS: atom_id res chain seq x y z
N MET A 1 3.70 68.88 1.28
CA MET A 1 4.56 67.68 1.45
C MET A 1 3.77 66.63 2.22
N ARG A 2 3.37 65.55 1.55
CA ARG A 2 2.73 64.38 2.17
C ARG A 2 3.83 63.34 2.38
N ILE A 3 4.17 63.03 3.62
CA ILE A 3 5.02 61.88 3.94
C ILE A 3 4.28 61.10 5.01
N LEU A 4 3.59 60.05 4.59
CA LEU A 4 2.92 59.09 5.45
C LEU A 4 3.81 57.83 5.53
N VAL A 5 4.23 57.54 6.76
CA VAL A 5 4.54 56.24 7.40
C VAL A 5 5.09 55.11 6.53
N ALA A 6 6.30 54.65 6.86
CA ALA A 6 6.75 53.30 6.53
C ALA A 6 7.30 52.64 7.81
N ALA A 7 6.44 51.90 8.51
CA ALA A 7 6.81 51.07 9.65
C ALA A 7 6.62 49.60 9.26
N GLY A 8 7.69 48.82 9.44
CA GLY A 8 7.60 47.37 9.59
C GLY A 8 7.87 46.53 8.34
N ALA A 9 9.15 46.21 8.10
CA ALA A 9 9.52 45.07 7.28
C ALA A 9 9.33 43.78 8.10
N LEU A 10 8.21 43.08 7.90
CA LEU A 10 8.08 41.68 8.25
C LEU A 10 7.82 40.90 6.96
N THR A 11 8.84 40.22 6.46
CA THR A 11 8.60 39.07 5.57
C THR A 11 9.16 37.85 6.26
N LEU A 12 8.24 36.98 6.67
CA LEU A 12 8.55 35.72 7.31
C LEU A 12 9.39 34.88 6.33
N ALA A 13 10.53 34.39 6.81
CA ALA A 13 11.26 33.33 6.13
C ALA A 13 10.36 32.08 6.08
N GLY A 14 9.68 31.87 4.95
CA GLY A 14 8.92 30.67 4.68
C GLY A 14 9.88 29.50 4.46
N SER A 15 9.85 28.52 5.34
CA SER A 15 10.53 27.24 5.16
C SER A 15 9.99 26.56 3.89
N LEU A 16 10.86 26.37 2.90
CA LEU A 16 10.57 25.54 1.74
C LEU A 16 10.57 24.07 2.19
N ALA A 17 9.41 23.56 2.59
CA ALA A 17 9.21 22.12 2.65
C ALA A 17 9.21 21.61 1.21
N ALA A 18 10.30 20.97 0.79
CA ALA A 18 10.35 20.23 -0.46
C ALA A 18 9.28 19.13 -0.43
N PRO A 19 8.60 18.83 -1.55
CA PRO A 19 7.72 17.67 -1.59
C PRO A 19 8.58 16.43 -1.37
N ALA A 20 8.29 15.67 -0.32
CA ALA A 20 8.73 14.30 -0.27
C ALA A 20 7.96 13.59 -1.40
N ASN A 21 8.66 13.15 -2.44
CA ASN A 21 8.09 12.25 -3.42
C ASN A 21 7.85 10.93 -2.68
N ALA A 22 6.66 10.78 -2.07
CA ALA A 22 6.19 9.49 -1.63
C ALA A 22 6.03 8.66 -2.90
N GLN A 23 6.98 7.77 -3.15
CA GLN A 23 6.85 6.77 -4.19
C GLN A 23 5.58 5.95 -3.89
N GLU A 24 4.65 5.94 -4.83
CA GLU A 24 3.39 5.23 -4.67
C GLU A 24 3.63 3.74 -4.82
N THR A 25 2.97 2.93 -4.00
CA THR A 25 3.13 1.48 -3.99
C THR A 25 1.78 0.79 -4.05
N PHE A 26 1.69 -0.31 -4.78
CA PHE A 26 0.54 -1.19 -4.85
C PHE A 26 0.89 -2.54 -4.22
N HIS A 27 0.28 -2.87 -3.07
CA HIS A 27 0.55 -4.12 -2.33
C HIS A 27 2.05 -4.40 -2.09
N GLY A 28 2.84 -3.34 -1.88
CA GLY A 28 4.30 -3.45 -1.65
C GLY A 28 5.16 -3.38 -2.92
N TYR A 29 4.56 -3.33 -4.11
CA TYR A 29 5.25 -3.11 -5.39
C TYR A 29 5.30 -1.63 -5.73
N ASP A 30 6.47 -1.13 -6.13
CA ASP A 30 6.64 0.27 -6.52
C ASP A 30 5.90 0.57 -7.83
N CYS A 31 5.06 1.59 -7.83
CA CYS A 31 4.38 2.06 -9.03
C CYS A 31 5.34 2.91 -9.86
N THR A 32 5.31 2.73 -11.19
CA THR A 32 6.15 3.52 -12.10
C THR A 32 5.56 4.89 -12.40
N ASP A 33 4.23 4.97 -12.54
CA ASP A 33 3.49 6.19 -12.84
C ASP A 33 2.21 6.30 -11.99
N ASP A 34 1.19 5.47 -12.26
CA ASP A 34 -0.16 5.61 -11.69
C ASP A 34 -0.75 4.30 -11.13
N CYS A 35 0.09 3.29 -10.90
CA CYS A 35 -0.28 1.94 -10.46
C CYS A 35 -1.29 1.18 -11.36
N SER A 36 -1.75 1.76 -12.47
CA SER A 36 -2.85 1.22 -13.27
C SER A 36 -2.55 -0.17 -13.85
N GLY A 37 -1.28 -0.45 -14.16
CA GLY A 37 -0.84 -1.77 -14.59
C GLY A 37 -0.96 -2.82 -13.49
N HIS A 38 -0.61 -2.47 -12.26
CA HIS A 38 -0.74 -3.34 -11.08
C HIS A 38 -2.22 -3.59 -10.76
N GLU A 39 -3.03 -2.53 -10.73
CA GLU A 39 -4.47 -2.65 -10.54
C GLU A 39 -5.07 -3.60 -11.56
N ALA A 40 -4.78 -3.40 -12.86
CA ALA A 40 -5.30 -4.26 -13.93
C ALA A 40 -4.90 -5.73 -13.79
N GLY A 41 -3.66 -6.00 -13.37
CA GLY A 41 -3.16 -7.35 -13.11
C GLY A 41 -3.87 -8.03 -11.95
N TYR A 42 -4.03 -7.32 -10.83
CA TYR A 42 -4.73 -7.80 -9.64
C TYR A 42 -6.19 -8.13 -9.95
N ASP A 43 -6.86 -7.20 -10.60
CA ASP A 43 -8.27 -7.31 -11.00
C ASP A 43 -8.52 -8.45 -11.99
N TRP A 44 -7.55 -8.72 -12.87
CA TRP A 44 -7.60 -9.87 -13.77
C TRP A 44 -7.40 -11.17 -12.99
N ALA A 45 -6.41 -11.24 -12.10
CA ALA A 45 -6.12 -12.42 -11.30
C ALA A 45 -7.34 -12.83 -10.44
N ALA A 46 -7.98 -11.86 -9.79
CA ALA A 46 -9.20 -12.08 -9.02
C ALA A 46 -10.39 -12.57 -9.86
N ARG A 47 -10.56 -12.06 -11.09
CA ARG A 47 -11.64 -12.50 -11.99
C ARG A 47 -11.43 -13.90 -12.57
N ASN A 48 -10.19 -14.38 -12.60
CA ASN A 48 -9.82 -15.69 -13.15
C ASN A 48 -9.46 -16.70 -12.05
N ASP A 49 -9.66 -16.35 -10.77
CA ASP A 49 -9.34 -17.17 -9.61
C ASP A 49 -7.90 -17.73 -9.65
N ILE A 50 -6.94 -16.86 -10.01
CA ILE A 50 -5.53 -17.25 -10.09
C ILE A 50 -5.01 -17.59 -8.69
N THR A 51 -4.42 -18.77 -8.54
CA THR A 51 -3.88 -19.28 -7.27
C THR A 51 -2.39 -19.61 -7.33
N ASP A 52 -1.78 -19.50 -8.51
CA ASP A 52 -0.37 -19.79 -8.75
C ASP A 52 0.27 -18.61 -9.47
N GLU A 53 1.37 -18.10 -8.91
CA GLU A 53 2.15 -16.99 -9.48
C GLU A 53 2.69 -17.29 -10.89
N ARG A 54 2.82 -18.57 -11.25
CA ARG A 54 3.29 -18.99 -12.58
C ARG A 54 2.26 -18.74 -13.68
N ASP A 55 1.00 -18.55 -13.31
CA ASP A 55 -0.07 -18.20 -14.23
C ASP A 55 -0.16 -16.67 -14.48
N CYS A 56 0.69 -15.88 -13.81
CA CYS A 56 0.85 -14.45 -14.06
C CYS A 56 1.77 -14.19 -15.27
N ASP A 57 1.30 -14.54 -16.47
CA ASP A 57 2.08 -14.57 -17.72
C ASP A 57 1.81 -13.38 -18.68
N GLY A 58 1.32 -12.26 -18.15
CA GLY A 58 1.03 -11.06 -18.93
C GLY A 58 2.26 -10.38 -19.53
N ASP A 59 2.04 -9.55 -20.55
CA ASP A 59 3.09 -8.89 -21.33
C ASP A 59 3.78 -7.71 -20.61
N SER A 60 3.23 -7.25 -19.49
CA SER A 60 3.76 -6.11 -18.73
C SER A 60 4.22 -6.55 -17.35
N ARG A 61 5.38 -6.03 -16.93
CA ARG A 61 5.89 -6.22 -15.57
C ARG A 61 4.88 -5.76 -14.52
N SER A 62 4.31 -4.57 -14.66
CA SER A 62 3.34 -4.03 -13.70
C SER A 62 2.07 -4.90 -13.60
N PHE A 63 1.64 -5.47 -14.73
CA PHE A 63 0.53 -6.41 -14.74
C PHE A 63 0.86 -7.69 -13.97
N ASN A 64 2.05 -8.27 -14.20
CA ASN A 64 2.46 -9.50 -13.51
C ASN A 64 2.66 -9.27 -12.00
N GLU A 65 3.21 -8.11 -11.61
CA GLU A 65 3.34 -7.71 -10.21
C GLU A 65 1.96 -7.57 -9.53
N GLY A 66 0.98 -6.97 -10.23
CA GLY A 66 -0.40 -6.93 -9.75
C GLY A 66 -1.05 -8.31 -9.57
N CYS A 67 -0.82 -9.21 -10.52
CA CYS A 67 -1.29 -10.60 -10.43
C CYS A 67 -0.64 -11.37 -9.27
N GLN A 68 0.67 -11.20 -9.07
CA GLN A 68 1.41 -11.81 -7.95
C GLN A 68 0.88 -11.32 -6.61
N ALA A 69 0.62 -10.01 -6.48
CA ALA A 69 0.04 -9.43 -5.27
C ALA A 69 -1.29 -10.09 -4.87
N TYR A 70 -2.14 -10.47 -5.83
CA TYR A 70 -3.37 -11.20 -5.54
C TYR A 70 -3.09 -12.61 -5.01
N VAL A 71 -2.17 -13.35 -5.64
CA VAL A 71 -1.80 -14.71 -5.22
C VAL A 71 -1.19 -14.71 -3.82
N GLU A 72 -0.31 -13.74 -3.53
CA GLU A 72 0.31 -13.56 -2.21
C GLU A 72 -0.74 -13.29 -1.13
N GLU A 73 -1.72 -12.40 -1.39
CA GLU A 73 -2.81 -12.11 -0.45
C GLU A 73 -3.61 -13.38 -0.10
N GLN A 74 -3.94 -14.21 -1.10
CA GLN A 74 -4.66 -15.45 -0.87
C GLN A 74 -3.85 -16.46 -0.03
N ALA A 75 -2.53 -16.52 -0.23
CA ALA A 75 -1.66 -17.38 0.55
C ALA A 75 -1.55 -16.93 2.02
N ASP A 76 -1.46 -15.62 2.25
CA ASP A 76 -1.43 -15.02 3.58
C ASP A 76 -2.73 -15.26 4.36
N ASP A 77 -3.89 -15.09 3.70
CA ASP A 77 -5.20 -15.32 4.32
C ASP A 77 -5.41 -16.79 4.71
N ALA A 78 -4.95 -17.72 3.86
CA ALA A 78 -4.95 -19.15 4.20
C ALA A 78 -4.08 -19.45 5.43
N GLY A 79 -2.95 -18.77 5.59
CA GLY A 79 -2.08 -18.88 6.76
C GLY A 79 -2.71 -18.32 8.04
N ARG A 80 -3.41 -17.19 7.95
CA ARG A 80 -4.03 -16.52 9.12
C ARG A 80 -5.25 -17.24 9.66
N ASN A 81 -6.03 -17.91 8.82
CA ASN A 81 -7.19 -18.70 9.26
C ASN A 81 -6.80 -19.96 10.05
N SER A 82 -5.50 -20.33 10.06
CA SER A 82 -4.98 -21.45 10.85
C SER A 82 -4.55 -21.04 12.26
N GLN A 83 -4.69 -19.76 12.63
CA GLN A 83 -4.28 -19.20 13.93
C GLN A 83 -5.50 -18.73 14.72
N SER A 84 -6.40 -19.64 15.11
CA SER A 84 -7.57 -19.32 15.95
C SER A 84 -7.90 -20.40 16.99
N ASP A 85 -7.00 -21.35 17.23
CA ASP A 85 -7.29 -22.55 18.04
C ASP A 85 -6.27 -22.79 19.16
N ASP A 86 -5.82 -21.75 19.88
CA ASP A 86 -5.05 -21.98 21.12
C ASP A 86 -5.11 -20.76 22.07
N GLU A 87 -6.15 -20.70 22.90
CA GLU A 87 -6.01 -20.29 24.30
C GLU A 87 -6.93 -21.19 25.14
N SER A 88 -6.27 -22.04 25.92
CA SER A 88 -6.81 -23.17 26.66
C SER A 88 -7.69 -22.74 27.83
N ASP A 89 -8.83 -23.42 27.99
CA ASP A 89 -9.59 -23.48 29.25
C ASP A 89 -8.65 -23.94 30.39
N SER A 90 -8.34 -23.04 31.31
CA SER A 90 -7.89 -23.39 32.65
C SER A 90 -9.01 -23.11 33.65
N GLU A 91 -10.03 -23.97 33.64
CA GLU A 91 -10.84 -24.22 34.82
C GLU A 91 -10.06 -25.19 35.71
N ASP A 92 -9.36 -24.68 36.73
CA ASP A 92 -9.05 -25.50 37.89
C ASP A 92 -9.38 -24.72 39.16
N SER A 93 -10.23 -25.37 39.94
CA SER A 93 -10.86 -24.89 41.17
C SER A 93 -9.90 -25.09 42.32
N ASP A 94 -9.65 -24.06 43.11
CA ASP A 94 -9.07 -24.23 44.45
C ASP A 94 -9.85 -23.38 45.48
N GLU A 95 -10.30 -24.08 46.52
CA GLU A 95 -10.89 -23.69 47.82
C GLU A 95 -12.42 -23.48 47.95
#